data_AF-A0A2W5RV24-F1
#
_entry.id   AF-A0A2W5RV24-F1
#
_cell.length_a   1.000
_cell.length_b   1.000
_cell.length_c   1.000
_cell.angle_alpha   90.00
_cell.angle_beta   90.00
_cell.angle_gamma   90.00
#
_symmetry.space_group_name_H-M   'P 1'
#
loop_
_entity.id
_entity.type
_entity.pdbx_description
1 polymer ?
#
loop_
_entity_poly.entity_id
_entity_poly.type
_entity_poly.pdbx_seq_one_letter_code
_entity_poly.pdbx_strand_id
1 'polypeptide(L)'
;MDDLLPFHSHLTTLVIDPVIHRFAGLFDLNGRVGALFLFLSYAVAYALFRFRKYRGLTDAPSFWQFIGGNRVHFHRSALLDYQYYFVRGILHAALMVPVIGLVDPYILRSGDYIAFFTRLWGARPQVGENLGLSLLYGLGVFLVADFKNYWVHRAFHSRWLWAFHKVHHSAAVLVPATASRVHFVEKLAAKLAGVVALGAYAGAFWYACGGEVSRYTLFGVTYLIFIFNALAVNLRHSHVW
;
A
#
# COMPACT_ATOMS: atom_id res chain seq x y z
N MET A 1 6.59 -21.34 -37.41
CA MET A 1 6.01 -20.17 -36.73
C MET A 1 5.73 -20.44 -35.24
N ASP A 2 6.07 -21.64 -34.72
CA ASP A 2 5.68 -22.10 -33.39
C ASP A 2 6.67 -21.75 -32.25
N ASP A 3 7.87 -21.26 -32.56
CA ASP A 3 8.92 -20.95 -31.56
C ASP A 3 8.72 -19.64 -30.80
N LEU A 4 7.75 -18.79 -31.19
CA LEU A 4 7.49 -17.51 -30.53
C LEU A 4 6.44 -17.59 -29.42
N LEU A 5 5.69 -18.69 -29.31
CA LEU A 5 4.63 -18.85 -28.32
C LEU A 5 5.15 -18.81 -26.86
N PRO A 6 6.26 -19.51 -26.51
CA PRO A 6 6.82 -19.43 -25.15
C PRO A 6 7.35 -18.04 -24.85
N PHE A 7 8.05 -17.40 -25.80
CA PHE A 7 8.56 -16.03 -25.65
C PHE A 7 7.43 -15.02 -25.44
N HIS A 8 6.38 -15.09 -26.26
CA HIS A 8 5.21 -14.24 -26.12
C HIS A 8 4.51 -14.45 -24.79
N SER A 9 4.34 -15.69 -24.33
CA SER A 9 3.74 -15.97 -23.02
C SER A 9 4.54 -15.37 -21.87
N HIS A 10 5.87 -15.51 -21.88
CA HIS A 10 6.74 -14.96 -20.83
C HIS A 10 6.75 -13.44 -20.84
N LEU A 11 6.83 -12.82 -22.02
CA LEU A 11 6.76 -11.37 -22.16
C LEU A 11 5.41 -10.84 -21.65
N THR A 12 4.32 -11.52 -21.98
CA THR A 12 2.98 -11.14 -21.53
C THR A 12 2.87 -11.21 -20.02
N THR A 13 3.21 -12.35 -19.40
CA THR A 13 3.06 -12.55 -17.95
C THR A 13 4.00 -11.70 -17.11
N LEU A 14 5.25 -11.48 -17.56
CA LEU A 14 6.25 -10.78 -16.75
C LEU A 14 6.28 -9.27 -16.99
N VAL A 15 5.83 -8.80 -18.16
CA VAL A 15 5.97 -7.38 -18.56
C VAL A 15 4.65 -6.74 -18.93
N ILE A 16 3.93 -7.31 -19.91
CA ILE A 16 2.71 -6.67 -20.44
C ILE A 16 1.61 -6.63 -19.38
N ASP A 17 1.27 -7.79 -18.80
CA ASP A 17 0.20 -7.89 -17.81
C ASP A 17 0.51 -7.02 -16.60
N PRO A 18 1.70 -7.06 -15.98
CA PRO A 18 1.96 -6.24 -14.80
C PRO A 18 1.90 -4.74 -15.08
N VAL A 19 2.25 -4.30 -16.29
CA VAL A 19 2.13 -2.89 -16.70
C VAL A 19 0.67 -2.52 -16.92
N ILE A 20 -0.12 -3.34 -17.63
CA ILE A 20 -1.57 -3.14 -17.79
C ILE A 20 -2.26 -3.08 -16.43
N HIS A 21 -1.91 -3.97 -15.50
CA HIS A 21 -2.45 -3.97 -14.15
C HIS A 21 -2.08 -2.70 -13.36
N ARG A 22 -0.92 -2.07 -13.63
CA ARG A 22 -0.59 -0.78 -13.01
C ARG A 22 -1.46 0.35 -13.55
N PHE A 23 -1.78 0.35 -14.85
CA PHE A 23 -2.73 1.28 -15.43
C PHE A 23 -4.15 1.06 -14.90
N ALA A 24 -4.65 -0.18 -14.94
CA ALA A 24 -5.97 -0.53 -14.41
C ALA A 24 -6.08 -0.24 -12.91
N GLY A 25 -4.99 -0.45 -12.16
CA GLY A 25 -4.90 -0.16 -10.73
C GLY A 25 -5.00 1.33 -10.37
N LEU A 26 -4.88 2.25 -11.34
CA LEU A 26 -5.23 3.66 -11.13
C LEU A 26 -6.74 3.83 -10.91
N PHE A 27 -7.59 2.89 -11.33
CA PHE A 27 -9.03 2.95 -11.13
C PHE A 27 -9.51 2.06 -9.97
N ASP A 28 -8.59 1.33 -9.31
CA ASP A 28 -8.88 0.50 -8.15
C ASP A 28 -8.81 1.32 -6.85
N LEU A 29 -9.87 1.22 -6.04
CA LEU A 29 -9.99 1.90 -4.74
C LEU A 29 -9.10 1.26 -3.66
N ASN A 30 -8.59 0.05 -3.86
CA ASN A 30 -7.58 -0.54 -2.99
C ASN A 30 -6.19 0.09 -3.20
N GLY A 31 -5.98 0.74 -4.35
CA GLY A 31 -4.73 1.38 -4.72
C GLY A 31 -4.53 2.73 -4.03
N ARG A 32 -3.34 2.96 -3.49
CA ARG A 32 -2.92 4.28 -2.93
C ARG A 32 -2.99 5.40 -3.98
N VAL A 33 -2.52 5.11 -5.19
CA VAL A 33 -2.37 6.07 -6.30
C VAL A 33 -3.60 5.98 -7.22
N GLY A 34 -4.78 5.71 -6.65
CA GLY A 34 -6.03 5.69 -7.40
C GLY A 34 -6.41 7.09 -7.88
N ALA A 35 -6.97 7.19 -9.08
CA ALA A 35 -7.43 8.42 -9.73
C ALA A 35 -8.42 9.18 -8.83
N LEU A 36 -9.32 8.47 -8.16
CA LEU A 36 -10.22 9.07 -7.16
C LEU A 36 -9.44 9.75 -6.04
N PHE A 37 -8.47 9.07 -5.43
CA PHE A 37 -7.72 9.62 -4.30
C PHE A 37 -6.75 10.73 -4.71
N LEU A 38 -6.19 10.66 -5.93
CA LEU A 38 -5.41 11.75 -6.52
C LEU A 38 -6.29 12.97 -6.75
N PHE A 39 -7.48 12.78 -7.33
CA PHE A 39 -8.46 13.86 -7.52
C PHE A 39 -8.84 14.51 -6.19
N LEU A 40 -9.20 13.72 -5.17
CA LEU A 40 -9.53 14.23 -3.84
C LEU A 40 -8.37 15.01 -3.23
N SER A 41 -7.14 14.49 -3.35
CA SER A 41 -5.94 15.17 -2.84
C SER A 41 -5.69 16.51 -3.56
N TYR A 42 -5.83 16.55 -4.89
CA TYR A 42 -5.72 17.79 -5.65
C TYR A 42 -6.86 18.77 -5.38
N ALA A 43 -8.08 18.28 -5.12
CA ALA A 43 -9.20 19.12 -4.72
C ALA A 43 -8.93 19.80 -3.36
N VAL A 44 -8.40 19.06 -2.38
CA VAL A 44 -7.96 19.61 -1.09
C VAL A 44 -6.84 20.63 -1.28
N ALA A 45 -5.81 20.30 -2.08
CA ALA A 45 -4.73 21.22 -2.39
C ALA A 45 -5.24 22.50 -3.09
N TYR A 46 -6.24 22.38 -3.97
CA TYR A 46 -6.86 23.52 -4.64
C TYR A 46 -7.65 24.39 -3.67
N ALA A 47 -8.44 23.79 -2.77
CA ALA A 47 -9.13 24.53 -1.72
C ALA A 47 -8.13 25.30 -0.83
N LEU A 48 -7.03 24.66 -0.45
CA LEU A 48 -5.95 25.29 0.32
C LEU A 48 -5.30 26.45 -0.46
N PHE A 49 -5.03 26.28 -1.76
CA PHE A 49 -4.52 27.33 -2.62
C PHE A 49 -5.47 28.54 -2.65
N ARG A 50 -6.78 28.31 -2.85
CA ARG A 50 -7.79 29.39 -2.87
C ARG A 50 -7.85 30.12 -1.54
N PHE A 51 -7.83 29.38 -0.43
CA PHE A 51 -7.79 29.95 0.91
C PHE A 51 -6.54 30.81 1.13
N ARG A 52 -5.35 30.29 0.81
CA ARG A 52 -4.08 31.04 0.97
C ARG A 52 -4.03 32.26 0.04
N LYS A 53 -4.49 32.14 -1.21
CA LYS A 53 -4.50 33.25 -2.17
C LYS A 53 -5.42 34.39 -1.72
N TYR A 54 -6.62 34.04 -1.23
CA TYR A 54 -7.56 35.03 -0.68
C TYR A 54 -6.98 35.77 0.53
N ARG A 55 -6.19 35.09 1.36
CA ARG A 55 -5.55 35.66 2.55
C ARG A 55 -4.18 36.31 2.30
N GLY A 56 -3.68 36.31 1.06
CA GLY A 56 -2.32 36.79 0.74
C GLY A 56 -1.19 35.95 1.35
N LEU A 57 -1.44 34.67 1.66
CA LEU A 57 -0.50 33.74 2.30
C LEU A 57 0.31 32.91 1.29
N THR A 58 0.22 33.21 0.00
CA THR A 58 0.95 32.50 -1.06
C THR A 58 1.26 33.43 -2.21
N ASP A 59 2.52 33.43 -2.64
CA ASP A 59 2.98 34.19 -3.82
C ASP A 59 2.75 33.42 -5.13
N ALA A 60 2.34 32.15 -5.05
CA ALA A 60 2.06 31.34 -6.22
C ALA A 60 0.94 31.99 -7.09
N PRO A 61 1.22 32.36 -8.35
CA PRO A 61 0.25 33.05 -9.21
C PRO A 61 -0.87 32.11 -9.67
N SER A 62 -0.58 30.82 -9.81
CA SER A 62 -1.51 29.78 -10.26
C SER A 62 -1.44 28.53 -9.39
N PHE A 63 -2.50 27.70 -9.47
CA PHE A 63 -2.53 26.41 -8.77
C PHE A 63 -1.38 25.49 -9.20
N TRP A 64 -1.01 25.50 -10.49
CA TRP A 64 0.13 24.72 -11.00
C TRP A 64 1.43 25.08 -10.29
N GLN A 65 1.71 26.38 -10.11
CA GLN A 65 2.91 26.82 -9.39
C GLN A 65 2.80 26.56 -7.89
N PHE A 66 1.60 26.62 -7.32
CA PHE A 66 1.35 26.24 -5.92
C PHE A 66 1.68 24.76 -5.68
N ILE A 67 1.33 23.88 -6.62
CA ILE A 67 1.73 22.47 -6.60
C ILE A 67 3.14 22.24 -7.20
N GLY A 68 4.02 23.25 -7.20
CA GLY A 68 5.44 23.10 -7.51
C GLY A 68 5.80 23.19 -8.99
N GLY A 69 4.80 23.13 -9.87
CA GLY A 69 4.94 23.35 -11.30
C GLY A 69 5.93 22.40 -11.98
N ASN A 70 6.54 22.88 -13.07
CA ASN A 70 7.50 22.08 -13.85
C ASN A 70 8.76 21.72 -13.04
N ARG A 71 9.10 22.52 -12.02
CA ARG A 71 10.27 22.32 -11.16
C ARG A 71 10.15 21.06 -10.30
N VAL A 72 8.92 20.62 -10.00
CA VAL A 72 8.65 19.39 -9.25
C VAL A 72 8.24 18.28 -10.20
N HIS A 73 7.20 18.48 -11.01
CA HIS A 73 6.58 17.41 -11.79
C HIS A 73 7.43 16.90 -12.97
N PHE A 74 8.31 17.73 -13.52
CA PHE A 74 9.25 17.33 -14.58
C PHE A 74 10.71 17.23 -14.08
N HIS A 75 10.91 17.30 -12.77
CA HIS A 75 12.22 17.08 -12.19
C HIS A 75 12.71 15.65 -12.47
N ARG A 76 14.01 15.45 -12.69
CA ARG A 76 14.59 14.10 -12.94
C ARG A 76 14.22 13.09 -11.85
N SER A 77 14.13 13.55 -10.60
CA SER A 77 13.65 12.72 -9.48
C SER A 77 12.19 12.27 -9.67
N ALA A 78 11.26 13.18 -10.01
CA ALA A 78 9.86 12.81 -10.22
C ALA A 78 9.68 11.87 -11.42
N LEU A 79 10.44 12.08 -12.50
CA LEU A 79 10.43 11.18 -13.66
C LEU A 79 10.86 9.75 -13.27
N LEU A 80 11.87 9.63 -12.39
CA LEU A 80 12.28 8.34 -11.85
C LEU A 80 11.17 7.70 -11.00
N ASP A 81 10.41 8.48 -10.23
CA ASP A 81 9.27 7.97 -9.44
C ASP A 81 8.16 7.37 -10.33
N TYR A 82 7.88 8.01 -11.47
CA TYR A 82 6.93 7.49 -12.45
C TYR A 82 7.44 6.18 -13.07
N GLN A 83 8.73 6.09 -13.40
CA GLN A 83 9.32 4.83 -13.88
C GLN A 83 9.24 3.73 -12.81
N TYR A 84 9.58 4.04 -11.56
CA TYR A 84 9.48 3.10 -10.44
C TYR A 84 8.06 2.56 -10.25
N TYR A 85 7.03 3.39 -10.45
CA TYR A 85 5.64 2.94 -10.35
C TYR A 85 5.34 1.77 -11.31
N PHE A 86 5.79 1.85 -12.57
CA PHE A 86 5.58 0.80 -13.57
C PHE A 86 6.54 -0.38 -13.39
N VAL A 87 7.84 -0.11 -13.21
CA VAL A 87 8.87 -1.15 -12.99
C VAL A 87 8.53 -2.01 -11.78
N ARG A 88 7.92 -1.42 -10.75
CA ARG A 88 7.43 -2.17 -9.57
C ARG A 88 6.36 -3.21 -9.92
N GLY A 89 5.55 -3.01 -10.96
CA GLY A 89 4.65 -4.04 -11.48
C GLY A 89 5.43 -5.27 -11.94
N ILE A 90 6.42 -5.04 -12.79
CA ILE A 90 7.30 -6.07 -13.36
C ILE A 90 8.07 -6.79 -12.25
N LEU A 91 8.75 -6.06 -11.35
CA LEU A 91 9.47 -6.64 -10.22
C LEU A 91 8.56 -7.44 -9.29
N HIS A 92 7.29 -7.06 -9.16
CA HIS A 92 6.33 -7.82 -8.38
C HIS A 92 6.06 -9.18 -9.03
N ALA A 93 5.76 -9.22 -10.32
CA ALA A 93 5.51 -10.46 -11.04
C ALA A 93 6.76 -11.35 -11.12
N ALA A 94 7.90 -10.77 -11.50
CA ALA A 94 9.14 -11.52 -11.75
C ALA A 94 9.84 -12.01 -10.47
N LEU A 95 9.77 -11.25 -9.37
CA LEU A 95 10.54 -11.57 -8.15
C LEU A 95 9.62 -11.82 -6.95
N MET A 96 8.63 -10.96 -6.70
CA MET A 96 7.82 -11.05 -5.49
C MET A 96 6.94 -12.29 -5.48
N VAL A 97 6.26 -12.59 -6.59
CA VAL A 97 5.34 -13.72 -6.69
C VAL A 97 6.08 -15.06 -6.51
N PRO A 98 7.19 -15.35 -7.22
CA PRO A 98 7.93 -16.59 -7.03
C PRO A 98 8.48 -16.76 -5.61
N VAL A 99 9.11 -15.71 -5.06
CA VAL A 99 9.69 -15.78 -3.70
C VAL A 99 8.60 -16.04 -2.67
N ILE A 100 7.44 -15.41 -2.80
CA ILE A 100 6.33 -15.66 -1.88
C ILE A 100 5.78 -17.07 -2.07
N GLY A 101 5.62 -17.56 -3.30
CA GLY A 101 5.17 -18.93 -3.56
C GLY A 101 6.07 -19.99 -2.92
N LEU A 102 7.39 -19.75 -2.87
CA LEU A 102 8.34 -20.64 -2.20
C LEU A 102 8.20 -20.64 -0.68
N VAL A 103 7.92 -19.47 -0.09
CA VAL A 103 7.82 -19.33 1.37
C VAL A 103 6.41 -19.64 1.87
N ASP A 104 5.40 -19.56 1.01
CA ASP A 104 3.97 -19.69 1.32
C ASP A 104 3.62 -20.90 2.21
N PRO A 105 4.12 -22.12 1.95
CA PRO A 105 3.80 -23.31 2.75
C PRO A 105 4.34 -23.25 4.18
N TYR A 106 5.33 -22.38 4.45
CA TYR A 106 5.99 -22.26 5.75
C TYR A 106 5.42 -21.10 6.58
N ILE A 107 4.47 -20.34 6.04
CA ILE A 107 3.88 -19.20 6.74
C ILE A 107 2.60 -19.62 7.46
N LEU A 108 2.57 -19.40 8.77
CA LEU A 108 1.37 -19.60 9.58
C LEU A 108 0.22 -18.71 9.07
N ARG A 109 -0.91 -19.33 8.76
CA ARG A 109 -2.17 -18.69 8.37
C ARG A 109 -3.09 -18.53 9.57
N SER A 110 -4.14 -17.73 9.42
CA SER A 110 -5.15 -17.53 10.47
C SER A 110 -5.72 -18.86 10.99
N GLY A 111 -5.96 -19.84 10.12
CA GLY A 111 -6.40 -21.19 10.48
C GLY A 111 -5.44 -21.94 11.41
N ASP A 112 -4.12 -21.78 11.23
CA ASP A 112 -3.12 -22.41 12.09
C ASP A 112 -3.17 -21.83 13.51
N TYR A 113 -3.33 -20.50 13.62
CA TYR A 113 -3.51 -19.84 14.90
C TYR A 113 -4.81 -20.29 15.57
N ILE A 114 -5.93 -20.37 14.83
CA ILE A 114 -7.20 -20.89 15.37
C ILE A 114 -7.02 -22.30 15.90
N ALA A 115 -6.39 -23.19 15.12
CA ALA A 115 -6.13 -24.57 15.55
C ALA A 115 -5.23 -24.61 16.80
N PHE A 116 -4.21 -23.75 16.86
CA PHE A 116 -3.35 -23.61 18.04
C PHE A 116 -4.15 -23.19 19.28
N PHE A 117 -4.94 -22.12 19.19
CA PHE A 117 -5.75 -21.63 20.30
C PHE A 117 -6.83 -22.64 20.73
N THR A 118 -7.48 -23.31 19.78
CA THR A 118 -8.46 -24.38 20.05
C THR A 118 -7.83 -25.57 20.76
N ARG A 119 -6.60 -25.97 20.41
CA ARG A 119 -5.90 -27.04 21.14
C ARG A 119 -5.56 -26.67 22.58
N LEU A 120 -5.27 -25.39 22.84
CA LEU A 120 -4.83 -24.93 24.17
C LEU A 120 -6.00 -24.61 25.10
N TRP A 121 -7.11 -24.08 24.57
CA TRP A 121 -8.21 -23.54 25.36
C TRP A 121 -9.60 -24.05 24.95
N GLY A 122 -9.68 -24.99 24.01
CA GLY A 122 -10.94 -25.48 23.46
C GLY A 122 -11.61 -24.52 22.48
N ALA A 123 -12.65 -25.00 21.80
CA ALA A 123 -13.44 -24.20 20.87
C ALA A 123 -14.24 -23.11 21.61
N ARG A 124 -14.41 -21.96 20.96
CA ARG A 124 -15.22 -20.86 21.50
C ARG A 124 -16.64 -20.89 20.92
N PRO A 125 -17.65 -20.49 21.69
CA PRO A 125 -18.99 -20.30 21.15
C PRO A 125 -18.97 -19.18 20.10
N GLN A 126 -19.70 -19.37 19.02
CA GLN A 126 -19.77 -18.38 17.95
C GLN A 126 -20.61 -17.19 18.39
N VAL A 127 -20.00 -15.99 18.37
CA VAL A 127 -20.65 -14.74 18.79
C VAL A 127 -21.55 -14.14 17.69
N GLY A 128 -21.54 -14.73 16.50
CA GLY A 128 -22.23 -14.24 15.30
C GLY A 128 -21.51 -13.05 14.64
N GLU A 129 -21.99 -12.63 13.48
CA GLU A 129 -21.49 -11.42 12.81
C GLU A 129 -22.38 -10.22 13.15
N ASN A 130 -21.77 -9.11 13.53
CA ASN A 130 -22.47 -7.83 13.69
C ASN A 130 -21.56 -6.67 13.29
N LEU A 131 -22.18 -5.53 13.00
CA LEU A 131 -21.47 -4.34 12.54
C LEU A 131 -20.36 -3.89 13.51
N GLY A 132 -20.61 -3.97 14.82
CA GLY A 132 -19.62 -3.60 15.84
C GLY A 132 -18.37 -4.48 15.76
N LEU A 133 -18.54 -5.80 15.63
CA LEU A 133 -17.44 -6.75 15.46
C LEU A 133 -16.70 -6.52 14.14
N SER A 134 -17.40 -6.27 13.04
CA SER A 134 -16.77 -5.98 11.74
C SER A 134 -15.96 -4.68 11.73
N LEU A 135 -16.46 -3.65 12.43
CA LEU A 135 -15.74 -2.38 12.61
C LEU A 135 -14.52 -2.56 13.51
N LEU A 136 -14.67 -3.26 14.64
CA LEU A 136 -13.57 -3.54 15.56
C LEU A 136 -12.49 -4.40 14.90
N TYR A 137 -12.89 -5.43 14.16
CA TYR A 137 -11.97 -6.26 13.40
C TYR A 137 -11.18 -5.42 12.40
N GLY A 138 -11.86 -4.57 11.63
CA GLY A 138 -11.24 -3.64 10.68
C GLY A 138 -10.31 -2.63 11.34
N LEU A 139 -10.67 -2.09 12.51
CA LEU A 139 -9.81 -1.21 13.30
C LEU A 139 -8.54 -1.92 13.75
N GLY A 140 -8.63 -3.15 14.27
CA GLY A 140 -7.44 -3.89 14.66
C GLY A 140 -6.57 -4.29 13.46
N VAL A 141 -7.15 -4.64 12.29
CA VAL A 141 -6.38 -4.82 11.04
C VAL A 141 -5.58 -3.55 10.72
N PHE A 142 -6.21 -2.38 10.80
CA PHE A 142 -5.54 -1.10 10.54
C PHE A 142 -4.42 -0.83 11.54
N LEU A 143 -4.66 -0.99 12.84
CA LEU A 143 -3.67 -0.76 13.88
C LEU A 143 -2.49 -1.73 13.80
N VAL A 144 -2.74 -3.02 13.58
CA VAL A 144 -1.69 -4.03 13.40
C VAL A 144 -0.88 -3.75 12.13
N ALA A 145 -1.53 -3.34 11.05
CA ALA A 145 -0.84 -2.96 9.82
C ALA A 145 0.05 -1.72 10.03
N ASP A 146 -0.42 -0.71 10.75
CA ASP A 146 0.34 0.50 11.07
C ASP A 146 1.54 0.19 11.97
N PHE A 147 1.32 -0.54 13.07
CA PHE A 147 2.36 -1.03 13.97
C PHE A 147 3.44 -1.80 13.18
N LYS A 148 3.03 -2.74 12.34
CA LYS A 148 3.94 -3.51 11.48
C LYS A 148 4.73 -2.58 10.55
N ASN A 149 4.07 -1.64 9.88
CA ASN A 149 4.74 -0.73 8.95
C ASN A 149 5.74 0.17 9.69
N TYR A 150 5.41 0.66 10.88
CA TYR A 150 6.32 1.44 11.71
C TYR A 150 7.59 0.65 12.05
N TRP A 151 7.45 -0.57 12.56
CA TRP A 151 8.60 -1.38 12.98
C TRP A 151 9.45 -1.85 11.81
N VAL A 152 8.82 -2.25 10.69
CA VAL A 152 9.57 -2.57 9.47
C VAL A 152 10.34 -1.34 9.00
N HIS A 153 9.69 -0.18 8.88
CA HIS A 153 10.36 1.05 8.48
C HIS A 153 11.54 1.38 9.42
N ARG A 154 11.34 1.30 10.75
CA ARG A 154 12.40 1.51 11.74
C ARG A 154 13.56 0.54 11.58
N ALA A 155 13.30 -0.74 11.31
CA ALA A 155 14.36 -1.71 11.05
C ALA A 155 15.18 -1.36 9.81
N PHE A 156 14.53 -0.81 8.77
CA PHE A 156 15.18 -0.35 7.54
C PHE A 156 16.06 0.90 7.72
N HIS A 157 15.95 1.60 8.85
CA HIS A 157 16.90 2.65 9.27
C HIS A 157 18.11 2.11 10.07
N SER A 158 18.30 0.78 10.13
CA SER A 158 19.51 0.18 10.72
C SER A 158 20.69 0.17 9.73
N ARG A 159 21.92 0.05 10.25
CA ARG A 159 23.18 0.07 9.48
C ARG A 159 23.16 -0.78 8.20
N TRP A 160 22.63 -2.00 8.27
CA TRP A 160 22.65 -2.94 7.15
C TRP A 160 21.48 -2.74 6.18
N LEU A 161 20.28 -2.53 6.72
CA LEU A 161 19.07 -2.39 5.90
C LEU A 161 18.93 -1.00 5.26
N TRP A 162 19.63 0.00 5.79
CA TRP A 162 19.69 1.35 5.23
C TRP A 162 20.19 1.36 3.78
N ALA A 163 21.05 0.42 3.39
CA ALA A 163 21.52 0.30 2.00
C ALA A 163 20.36 0.15 1.00
N PHE A 164 19.25 -0.46 1.42
CA PHE A 164 18.02 -0.58 0.64
C PHE A 164 17.10 0.62 0.86
N HIS A 165 16.97 1.08 2.10
CA HIS A 165 16.04 2.14 2.45
C HIS A 165 16.44 3.53 1.93
N LYS A 166 17.74 3.78 1.76
CA LYS A 166 18.25 5.03 1.17
C LYS A 166 17.71 5.28 -0.25
N VAL A 167 17.26 4.24 -0.96
CA VAL A 167 16.57 4.38 -2.26
C VAL A 167 15.30 5.21 -2.08
N HIS A 168 14.53 4.98 -1.02
CA HIS A 168 13.34 5.77 -0.71
C HIS A 168 13.68 7.22 -0.34
N HIS A 169 14.69 7.40 0.51
CA HIS A 169 15.15 8.74 0.93
C HIS A 169 15.93 9.52 -0.14
N SER A 170 16.21 8.92 -1.30
CA SER A 170 16.90 9.59 -2.41
C SER A 170 16.05 10.60 -3.18
N ALA A 171 14.75 10.72 -2.86
CA ALA A 171 13.83 11.61 -3.57
C ALA A 171 14.14 13.08 -3.30
N ALA A 172 14.60 13.79 -4.33
CA ALA A 172 14.93 15.22 -4.24
C ALA A 172 13.69 16.14 -4.30
N VAL A 173 12.62 15.66 -4.93
CA VAL A 173 11.30 16.31 -4.92
C VAL A 173 10.23 15.26 -4.68
N LEU A 174 9.09 15.67 -4.13
CA LEU A 174 7.99 14.78 -3.77
C LEU A 174 6.80 14.96 -4.71
N VAL A 175 6.43 13.88 -5.38
CA VAL A 175 5.16 13.71 -6.08
C VAL A 175 4.42 12.48 -5.51
N PRO A 176 3.10 12.32 -5.71
CA PRO A 176 2.37 11.15 -5.18
C PRO A 176 3.00 9.79 -5.54
N ALA A 177 3.63 9.69 -6.72
CA ALA A 177 4.34 8.50 -7.17
C ALA A 177 5.59 8.15 -6.34
N THR A 178 6.19 9.10 -5.61
CA THR A 178 7.38 8.89 -4.76
C THR A 178 7.19 7.77 -3.74
N ALA A 179 5.95 7.55 -3.28
CA ALA A 179 5.60 6.43 -2.41
C ALA A 179 5.91 5.04 -3.01
N SER A 180 6.10 4.97 -4.34
CA SER A 180 6.47 3.75 -5.07
C SER A 180 7.98 3.58 -5.23
N ARG A 181 8.79 4.61 -4.97
CA ARG A 181 10.25 4.52 -4.92
C ARG A 181 10.67 3.82 -3.63
N VAL A 182 10.65 2.51 -3.67
CA VAL A 182 11.03 1.64 -2.55
C VAL A 182 11.76 0.43 -3.11
N HIS A 183 12.83 0.03 -2.43
CA HIS A 183 13.61 -1.13 -2.84
C HIS A 183 12.81 -2.44 -2.71
N PHE A 184 13.07 -3.41 -3.59
CA PHE A 184 12.38 -4.70 -3.60
C PHE A 184 12.45 -5.43 -2.25
N VAL A 185 13.65 -5.51 -1.66
CA VAL A 185 13.89 -6.14 -0.35
C VAL A 185 13.00 -5.55 0.75
N GLU A 186 12.80 -4.24 0.75
CA GLU A 186 11.92 -3.58 1.72
C GLU A 186 10.45 -3.98 1.51
N LYS A 187 10.01 -4.07 0.25
CA LYS A 187 8.65 -4.56 -0.04
C LYS A 187 8.45 -6.02 0.32
N LEU A 188 9.45 -6.87 0.11
CA LEU A 188 9.40 -8.28 0.47
C LEU A 188 9.30 -8.43 2.00
N ALA A 189 10.19 -7.77 2.75
CA ALA A 189 10.14 -7.76 4.21
C ALA A 189 8.81 -7.24 4.75
N ALA A 190 8.30 -6.13 4.21
CA ALA A 190 7.02 -5.55 4.62
C ALA A 190 5.81 -6.47 4.32
N LYS A 191 5.88 -7.27 3.24
CA LYS A 191 4.83 -8.24 2.87
C LYS A 191 4.89 -9.47 3.77
N LEU A 192 6.07 -10.06 3.98
CA LEU A 192 6.26 -11.21 4.88
C LEU A 192 5.84 -10.87 6.31
N ALA A 193 6.32 -9.75 6.86
CA ALA A 193 5.90 -9.28 8.18
C ALA A 193 4.39 -9.01 8.24
N GLY A 194 3.79 -8.55 7.14
CA GLY A 194 2.36 -8.35 7.01
C GLY A 194 1.55 -9.65 7.09
N VAL A 195 1.97 -10.70 6.35
CA VAL A 195 1.27 -12.00 6.39
C VAL A 195 1.33 -12.59 7.80
N VAL A 196 2.48 -12.52 8.47
CA VAL A 196 2.62 -13.04 9.84
C VAL A 196 1.77 -12.24 10.83
N ALA A 197 1.93 -10.91 10.88
CA ALA A 197 1.25 -10.08 11.86
C ALA A 197 -0.27 -10.05 11.68
N LEU A 198 -0.74 -9.91 10.43
CA LEU A 198 -2.18 -9.90 10.14
C LEU A 198 -2.79 -11.29 10.24
N GLY A 199 -2.06 -12.34 9.87
CA GLY A 199 -2.50 -13.72 10.03
C GLY A 199 -2.67 -14.11 11.50
N ALA A 200 -1.70 -13.74 12.35
CA ALA A 200 -1.78 -13.93 13.79
C ALA A 200 -2.96 -13.18 14.42
N TYR A 201 -3.11 -11.90 14.06
CA TYR A 201 -4.23 -11.09 14.51
C TYR A 201 -5.59 -11.67 14.08
N ALA A 202 -5.75 -11.99 12.79
CA ALA A 202 -6.98 -12.56 12.26
C ALA A 202 -7.31 -13.89 12.94
N GLY A 203 -6.34 -14.80 13.07
CA GLY A 203 -6.56 -16.08 13.72
C GLY A 203 -6.90 -15.95 15.22
N ALA A 204 -6.23 -15.06 15.95
CA ALA A 204 -6.56 -14.79 17.35
C ALA A 204 -7.96 -14.17 17.50
N PHE A 205 -8.32 -13.24 16.63
CA PHE A 205 -9.63 -12.58 16.65
C PHE A 205 -10.76 -13.56 16.31
N TRP A 206 -10.61 -14.33 15.23
CA TRP A 206 -11.59 -15.34 14.81
C TRP A 206 -11.72 -16.47 15.83
N TYR A 207 -10.62 -16.88 16.45
CA TYR A 207 -10.68 -17.80 17.58
C TYR A 207 -11.51 -17.22 18.74
N ALA A 208 -11.24 -15.97 19.14
CA ALA A 208 -11.97 -15.34 20.24
C ALA A 208 -13.48 -15.19 19.94
N CYS A 209 -13.85 -14.97 18.69
CA CYS A 209 -15.24 -14.89 18.23
C CYS A 209 -15.90 -16.25 17.96
N GLY A 210 -15.15 -17.36 18.03
CA GLY A 210 -15.67 -18.70 17.69
C GLY A 210 -16.06 -18.86 16.23
N GLY A 211 -15.52 -18.02 15.32
CA GLY A 211 -15.87 -18.01 13.91
C GLY A 211 -15.19 -16.87 13.14
N GLU A 212 -15.19 -16.96 11.81
CA GLU A 212 -14.66 -15.89 10.96
C GLU A 212 -15.50 -14.63 11.10
N VAL A 213 -14.81 -13.48 11.18
CA VAL A 213 -15.44 -12.17 11.22
C VAL A 213 -14.96 -11.35 10.02
N SER A 214 -15.92 -10.92 9.23
CA SER A 214 -15.69 -10.08 8.05
C SER A 214 -15.36 -8.64 8.44
N ARG A 215 -14.42 -8.01 7.73
CA ARG A 215 -14.11 -6.58 7.87
C ARG A 215 -15.18 -5.72 7.20
N TYR A 216 -15.54 -4.60 7.83
CA TYR A 216 -16.45 -3.65 7.18
C TYR A 216 -15.75 -2.90 6.04
N THR A 217 -16.37 -2.90 4.86
CA THR A 217 -15.84 -2.26 3.66
C THR A 217 -16.75 -1.16 3.13
N LEU A 218 -16.16 -0.06 2.67
CA LEU A 218 -16.78 0.97 1.85
C LEU A 218 -16.26 0.82 0.42
N PHE A 219 -17.17 0.62 -0.55
CA PHE A 219 -16.83 0.44 -1.96
C PHE A 219 -15.77 -0.66 -2.21
N GLY A 220 -15.85 -1.77 -1.46
CA GLY A 220 -14.93 -2.91 -1.58
C GLY A 220 -13.57 -2.73 -0.87
N VAL A 221 -13.34 -1.60 -0.20
CA VAL A 221 -12.10 -1.29 0.54
C VAL A 221 -12.43 -1.17 2.02
N THR A 222 -11.54 -1.58 2.91
CA THR A 222 -11.76 -1.35 4.36
C THR A 222 -11.96 0.13 4.64
N TYR A 223 -12.98 0.48 5.42
CA TYR A 223 -13.39 1.87 5.64
C TYR A 223 -12.23 2.81 6.06
N LEU A 224 -11.33 2.34 6.93
CA LEU A 224 -10.15 3.11 7.37
C LEU A 224 -9.16 3.37 6.24
N ILE A 225 -8.87 2.38 5.40
CA ILE A 225 -7.98 2.57 4.24
C ILE A 225 -8.61 3.56 3.27
N PHE A 226 -9.92 3.48 3.03
CA PHE A 226 -10.62 4.42 2.16
C PHE A 226 -10.51 5.87 2.67
N ILE A 227 -10.85 6.10 3.94
CA ILE A 227 -10.76 7.42 4.59
C ILE A 227 -9.31 7.94 4.56
N PHE A 228 -8.35 7.09 4.91
CA PHE A 228 -6.94 7.51 4.94
C PHE A 228 -6.39 7.83 3.55
N ASN A 229 -6.71 7.01 2.53
CA ASN A 229 -6.35 7.27 1.14
C ASN A 229 -6.97 8.58 0.62
N ALA A 230 -8.21 8.87 1.00
CA ALA A 230 -8.91 10.09 0.60
C ALA A 230 -8.30 11.36 1.22
N LEU A 231 -7.88 11.31 2.49
CA LEU A 231 -7.52 12.52 3.24
C LEU A 231 -6.01 12.82 3.29
N ALA A 232 -5.15 11.80 3.37
CA ALA A 232 -3.77 12.01 3.82
C ALA A 232 -2.70 11.47 2.86
N VAL A 233 -2.98 10.38 2.14
CA VAL A 233 -1.91 9.52 1.64
C VAL A 233 -1.09 10.11 0.49
N ASN A 234 -1.73 10.82 -0.44
CA ASN A 234 -1.03 11.41 -1.58
C ASN A 234 -0.47 12.80 -1.21
N LEU A 235 -1.16 13.55 -0.35
CA LEU A 235 -0.70 14.86 0.12
C LEU A 235 0.61 14.76 0.90
N ARG A 236 0.77 13.79 1.80
CA ARG A 236 2.03 13.59 2.56
C ARG A 236 3.26 13.26 1.71
N HIS A 237 3.07 12.91 0.44
CA HIS A 237 4.14 12.75 -0.55
C HIS A 237 4.10 13.86 -1.59
N SER A 238 3.74 15.06 -1.14
CA SER A 238 3.79 16.29 -1.93
C SER A 238 4.34 17.41 -1.05
N HIS A 239 4.87 18.44 -1.67
CA HIS A 239 5.31 19.67 -1.00
C HIS A 239 4.16 20.57 -0.52
N VAL A 240 2.91 20.14 -0.71
CA VAL A 240 1.70 20.87 -0.24
C VAL A 240 1.39 20.55 1.23
N TRP A 241 1.88 19.41 1.75
CA TRP A 241 1.66 18.98 3.13
C TRP A 241 2.40 19.87 4.15
#